data_AF-A0AAV4PY63-F1
#
_entry.id   AF-A0AAV4PY63-F1
#
_cell.length_a   1.000
_cell.length_b   1.000
_cell.length_c   1.000
_cell.angle_alpha   90.00
_cell.angle_beta   90.00
_cell.angle_gamma   90.00
#
_symmetry.space_group_name_H-M   'P 1'
#
loop_
_entity.id
_entity.type
_entity.pdbx_description
1 polymer ?
#
loop_
_entity_poly.entity_id
_entity_poly.type
_entity_poly.pdbx_seq_one_letter_code
_entity_poly.pdbx_strand_id
1 'polypeptide(L)'
;MIEDREPFEHTIIFDCGSYTFCSLQTLGETQTPKLISSTPNTPRPQRFIGPTRDEFWMHIIYLGAGRGEKSAKIHWRKLPHSYRINFFITLIPKEKMDEHTMQFSYSEDDFNFCSKTGSNSMFDQILKTEWKNKMANACFRYELGDLRTKILPGNFNFIVQLNVKRAIERRKPQLISDIVMPFDNEKFHFGKVKEKEIIFIIQPQHWFESKPENTKEDFKHILLINVSPLEFGHSLLVPHVDKCSPQVLNFEALRLAVEIMLISSDNFLRLGFNSLGAFASVNHLHFHAYYLKYKMYLESAPVIHLKGRCYILTSFPSEGFVFELLKKEDIVDVVSSVMVLIDFLVEEKIPHNVFLTRGKRFTTSEENWEICPLRVYVWAREAYFGTKNDHSFNVAVCELAGHIPIKDENSYECITEEDISLCLKNACHNTFVSIKNDVKKLYE
;
A
#
# COMPACT_ATOMS: atom_id res chain seq x y z
N MET A 1 -2.54 9.75 -37.93
CA MET A 1 -2.69 10.82 -36.92
C MET A 1 -3.89 10.47 -36.07
N ILE A 2 -3.64 9.76 -34.97
CA ILE A 2 -4.63 9.42 -33.95
C ILE A 2 -4.04 10.05 -32.70
N GLU A 3 -4.65 11.13 -32.22
CA GLU A 3 -4.29 11.77 -30.96
C GLU A 3 -5.09 11.08 -29.85
N ASP A 4 -4.38 10.38 -28.98
CA ASP A 4 -4.88 9.84 -27.72
C ASP A 4 -5.20 11.00 -26.76
N ARG A 5 -6.44 11.08 -26.29
CA ARG A 5 -6.83 11.90 -25.12
C ARG A 5 -7.39 10.97 -24.04
N GLU A 6 -6.81 11.04 -22.85
CA GLU A 6 -7.19 10.27 -21.66
C GLU A 6 -8.65 10.53 -21.21
N PRO A 7 -9.33 9.54 -20.61
CA PRO A 7 -10.64 9.76 -20.01
C PRO A 7 -10.53 10.51 -18.68
N PHE A 8 -11.24 11.64 -18.56
CA PHE A 8 -11.39 12.41 -17.33
C PHE A 8 -12.56 11.82 -16.50
N GLU A 9 -12.29 11.39 -15.27
CA GLU A 9 -13.32 11.14 -14.26
C GLU A 9 -13.57 12.43 -13.46
N HIS A 10 -14.81 12.92 -13.46
CA HIS A 10 -15.26 13.97 -12.55
C HIS A 10 -16.08 13.34 -11.43
N THR A 11 -15.65 13.55 -10.18
CA THR A 11 -16.46 13.25 -8.99
C THR A 11 -17.33 14.47 -8.68
N ILE A 12 -18.66 14.32 -8.71
CA ILE A 12 -19.61 15.38 -8.34
C ILE A 12 -20.21 15.02 -6.99
N ILE A 13 -20.07 15.92 -6.00
CA ILE A 13 -20.57 15.77 -4.63
C ILE A 13 -21.95 16.45 -4.52
N PHE A 14 -22.94 15.76 -3.94
CA PHE A 14 -24.29 16.29 -3.69
C PHE A 14 -24.69 16.17 -2.20
N ASP A 15 -25.58 17.06 -1.76
CA ASP A 15 -26.04 17.25 -0.38
C ASP A 15 -27.42 16.60 -0.11
N CYS A 16 -27.76 16.44 1.17
CA CYS A 16 -28.57 15.38 1.75
C CYS A 16 -30.09 15.34 1.48
N GLY A 17 -30.66 14.13 1.65
CA GLY A 17 -32.03 13.90 2.11
C GLY A 17 -32.59 12.51 1.75
N SER A 18 -33.41 11.94 2.61
CA SER A 18 -34.02 10.61 2.48
C SER A 18 -35.14 10.55 1.44
N TYR A 19 -35.00 9.79 0.34
CA TYR A 19 -36.03 9.75 -0.72
C TYR A 19 -36.26 8.40 -1.40
N THR A 20 -37.49 8.29 -1.92
CA THR A 20 -38.07 7.21 -2.73
C THR A 20 -37.69 7.37 -4.21
N PHE A 21 -37.41 6.26 -4.90
CA PHE A 21 -37.09 6.26 -6.33
C PHE A 21 -38.32 6.62 -7.19
N CYS A 22 -38.20 7.65 -8.03
CA CYS A 22 -39.08 7.85 -9.19
C CYS A 22 -38.31 7.60 -10.49
N SER A 23 -38.99 7.00 -11.47
CA SER A 23 -38.46 6.43 -12.71
C SER A 23 -37.54 7.34 -13.53
N LEU A 24 -36.52 6.73 -14.16
CA LEU A 24 -35.71 7.32 -15.24
C LEU A 24 -36.53 7.47 -16.53
N GLN A 25 -36.62 8.67 -17.09
CA GLN A 25 -37.08 8.91 -18.46
C GLN A 25 -36.00 9.65 -19.26
N THR A 26 -35.70 9.15 -20.46
CA THR A 26 -34.97 9.92 -21.49
C THR A 26 -35.91 10.96 -22.07
N LEU A 27 -35.63 12.24 -21.84
CA LEU A 27 -36.34 13.34 -22.50
C LEU A 27 -35.75 13.56 -23.90
N GLY A 28 -36.54 13.29 -24.93
CA GLY A 28 -36.34 13.91 -26.24
C GLY A 28 -36.87 15.34 -26.19
N GLU A 29 -36.14 16.28 -26.75
CA GLU A 29 -36.53 17.68 -26.84
C GLU A 29 -37.94 17.78 -27.46
N THR A 30 -38.87 18.46 -26.77
CA THR A 30 -40.28 18.79 -27.15
C THR A 30 -41.45 18.00 -26.53
N GLN A 31 -41.37 17.45 -25.31
CA GLN A 31 -42.59 17.12 -24.55
C GLN A 31 -42.52 17.49 -23.06
N THR A 32 -43.62 18.04 -22.54
CA THR A 32 -43.83 18.35 -21.11
C THR A 32 -43.92 17.06 -20.27
N PRO A 33 -43.39 17.04 -19.02
CA PRO A 33 -43.33 15.82 -18.23
C PRO A 33 -44.72 15.33 -17.79
N LYS A 34 -44.99 14.03 -17.91
CA LYS A 34 -46.09 13.35 -17.19
C LYS A 34 -45.51 12.46 -16.09
N LEU A 35 -45.94 12.71 -14.85
CA LEU A 35 -45.60 11.91 -13.67
C LEU A 35 -46.20 10.51 -13.79
N ILE A 36 -45.40 9.45 -13.65
CA ILE A 36 -45.91 8.09 -13.44
C ILE A 36 -45.38 7.61 -12.08
N SER A 37 -46.29 7.36 -11.14
CA SER A 37 -45.97 6.80 -9.83
C SER A 37 -45.90 5.27 -9.90
N SER A 38 -44.85 4.65 -9.36
CA SER A 38 -44.83 3.22 -9.05
C SER A 38 -44.55 3.01 -7.56
N THR A 39 -45.40 2.22 -6.91
CA THR A 39 -45.36 1.86 -5.49
C THR A 39 -44.19 0.95 -5.11
N PRO A 40 -43.81 0.90 -3.81
CA PRO A 40 -42.63 0.20 -3.33
C PRO A 40 -42.94 -1.29 -3.20
N ASN A 41 -42.45 -2.11 -4.12
CA ASN A 41 -41.95 -3.47 -3.83
C ASN A 41 -41.56 -4.15 -5.15
N THR A 42 -40.34 -4.70 -5.16
CA THR A 42 -39.60 -5.39 -6.24
C THR A 42 -38.87 -4.48 -7.26
N PRO A 43 -37.52 -4.45 -7.26
CA PRO A 43 -36.77 -3.92 -8.37
C PRO A 43 -36.76 -4.98 -9.48
N ARG A 44 -37.63 -4.84 -10.48
CA ARG A 44 -37.42 -5.58 -11.73
C ARG A 44 -36.30 -4.89 -12.51
N PRO A 45 -35.29 -5.63 -13.02
CA PRO A 45 -34.26 -5.04 -13.86
C PRO A 45 -34.90 -4.58 -15.18
N GLN A 46 -35.02 -3.26 -15.37
CA GLN A 46 -35.46 -2.70 -16.64
C GLN A 46 -34.31 -2.74 -17.66
N ARG A 47 -34.61 -3.20 -18.88
CA ARG A 47 -33.72 -3.08 -20.03
C ARG A 47 -33.69 -1.61 -20.46
N PHE A 48 -32.53 -0.96 -20.37
CA PHE A 48 -32.31 0.33 -20.99
C PHE A 48 -31.64 0.14 -22.36
N ILE A 49 -32.28 0.64 -23.41
CA ILE A 49 -31.69 0.80 -24.73
C ILE A 49 -31.24 2.26 -24.81
N GLY A 50 -29.93 2.50 -24.77
CA GLY A 50 -29.37 3.86 -24.79
C GLY A 50 -29.57 4.56 -26.15
N PRO A 51 -29.52 5.90 -26.19
CA PRO A 51 -29.64 6.67 -27.42
C PRO A 51 -28.45 6.44 -28.37
N THR A 52 -28.65 6.74 -29.66
CA THR A 52 -27.70 6.49 -30.77
C THR A 52 -26.54 7.49 -30.87
N ARG A 53 -26.33 8.37 -29.89
CA ARG A 53 -25.27 9.40 -29.89
C ARG A 53 -24.29 9.25 -28.71
N ASP A 54 -23.04 9.68 -28.93
CA ASP A 54 -21.90 9.58 -28.01
C ASP A 54 -21.99 10.49 -26.75
N GLU A 55 -23.03 11.33 -26.67
CA GLU A 55 -23.32 12.17 -25.51
C GLU A 55 -24.82 12.13 -25.22
N PHE A 56 -25.19 12.02 -23.93
CA PHE A 56 -26.56 12.29 -23.50
C PHE A 56 -26.55 13.10 -22.21
N TRP A 57 -27.58 13.94 -22.08
CA TRP A 57 -27.83 14.69 -20.85
C TRP A 57 -28.64 13.82 -19.89
N MET A 58 -28.09 13.54 -18.71
CA MET A 58 -28.83 12.88 -17.64
C MET A 58 -29.43 13.96 -16.73
N HIS A 59 -30.74 14.15 -16.82
CA HIS A 59 -31.48 14.97 -15.86
C HIS A 59 -31.81 14.13 -14.64
N ILE A 60 -31.12 14.40 -13.52
CA ILE A 60 -31.43 13.79 -12.23
C ILE A 60 -32.38 14.75 -11.51
N ILE A 61 -33.66 14.38 -11.45
CA ILE A 61 -34.67 15.16 -10.72
C ILE A 61 -34.63 14.71 -9.26
N TYR A 62 -34.12 15.56 -8.37
CA TYR A 62 -34.20 15.37 -6.92
C TYR A 62 -35.59 15.77 -6.42
N LEU A 63 -36.34 14.85 -5.82
CA LEU A 63 -37.59 15.15 -5.13
C LEU A 63 -37.34 15.15 -3.63
N GLY A 64 -36.86 16.29 -3.12
CA GLY A 64 -36.52 16.46 -1.72
C GLY A 64 -36.48 17.91 -1.22
N ALA A 65 -36.45 18.07 0.11
CA ALA A 65 -36.50 19.34 0.83
C ALA A 65 -35.23 20.18 0.61
N GLY A 66 -35.15 20.78 -0.58
CA GLY A 66 -34.03 21.60 -1.06
C GLY A 66 -34.12 21.69 -2.58
N ARG A 67 -34.96 22.59 -3.09
CA ARG A 67 -35.18 22.72 -4.54
C ARG A 67 -33.91 23.23 -5.22
N GLY A 68 -33.33 22.41 -6.08
CA GLY A 68 -32.31 22.83 -7.04
C GLY A 68 -32.14 21.78 -8.13
N GLU A 69 -32.31 22.19 -9.38
CA GLU A 69 -31.93 21.38 -10.55
C GLU A 69 -30.41 21.45 -10.71
N LYS A 70 -29.76 20.29 -10.86
CA LYS A 70 -28.38 20.21 -11.32
C LYS A 70 -28.26 19.17 -12.43
N SER A 71 -27.57 19.54 -13.50
CA SER A 71 -27.27 18.71 -14.65
C SER A 71 -25.80 18.31 -14.64
N ALA A 72 -25.53 17.02 -14.90
CA ALA A 72 -24.18 16.50 -15.10
C ALA A 72 -24.04 16.02 -16.55
N LYS A 73 -22.93 16.39 -17.20
CA LYS A 73 -22.61 15.95 -18.56
C LYS A 73 -21.72 14.71 -18.47
N ILE A 74 -22.20 13.58 -18.98
CA ILE A 74 -21.47 12.31 -18.99
C ILE A 74 -21.05 12.00 -20.43
N HIS A 75 -19.75 11.77 -20.63
CA HIS A 75 -19.21 11.34 -21.91
C HIS A 75 -19.04 9.83 -21.93
N TRP A 76 -19.42 9.17 -23.02
CA TRP A 76 -19.19 7.74 -23.20
C TRP A 76 -18.78 7.44 -24.65
N ARG A 77 -18.18 6.27 -24.87
CA ARG A 77 -17.82 5.79 -26.20
C ARG A 77 -18.40 4.39 -26.41
N LYS A 78 -19.17 4.20 -27.48
CA LYS A 78 -19.75 2.89 -27.81
C LYS A 78 -18.65 1.95 -28.29
N LEU A 79 -18.41 0.85 -27.58
CA LEU A 79 -17.63 -0.28 -28.09
C LEU A 79 -18.56 -1.30 -28.76
N PRO A 80 -18.09 -2.07 -29.77
CA PRO A 80 -18.97 -2.78 -30.70
C PRO A 80 -19.74 -3.97 -30.10
N HIS A 81 -19.45 -4.34 -28.85
CA HIS A 81 -20.05 -5.49 -28.18
C HIS A 81 -20.60 -5.01 -26.83
N SER A 82 -21.88 -5.29 -26.59
CA SER A 82 -22.67 -4.81 -25.46
C SER A 82 -22.08 -5.20 -24.11
N TYR A 83 -21.81 -4.22 -23.24
CA TYR A 83 -21.56 -4.46 -21.82
C TYR A 83 -22.55 -3.67 -20.97
N ARG A 84 -23.11 -4.33 -19.95
CA ARG A 84 -23.81 -3.68 -18.84
C ARG A 84 -22.78 -2.90 -18.04
N ILE A 85 -23.02 -1.62 -17.79
CA ILE A 85 -22.23 -0.83 -16.84
C ILE A 85 -23.11 -0.64 -15.60
N ASN A 86 -22.71 -1.24 -14.48
CA ASN A 86 -23.30 -0.96 -13.18
C ASN A 86 -22.49 0.17 -12.54
N PHE A 87 -23.12 1.32 -12.28
CA PHE A 87 -22.51 2.36 -11.46
C PHE A 87 -22.98 2.17 -10.02
N PHE A 88 -22.04 2.17 -9.07
CA PHE A 88 -22.33 2.30 -7.65
C PHE A 88 -22.02 3.75 -7.25
N ILE A 89 -23.04 4.51 -6.85
CA ILE A 89 -22.87 5.86 -6.32
C ILE A 89 -23.14 5.78 -4.82
N THR A 90 -22.09 5.93 -4.02
CA THR A 90 -22.20 6.02 -2.56
C THR A 90 -22.34 7.49 -2.18
N LEU A 91 -23.51 7.88 -1.66
CA LEU A 91 -23.75 9.22 -1.12
C LEU A 91 -23.57 9.19 0.41
N ILE A 92 -22.66 10.01 0.93
CA ILE A 92 -22.43 10.15 2.38
C ILE A 92 -23.02 11.50 2.83
N PRO A 93 -23.93 11.54 3.83
CA PRO A 93 -24.52 12.78 4.32
C PRO A 93 -23.50 13.71 4.99
N LYS A 94 -23.48 14.98 4.59
CA LYS A 94 -22.56 16.00 5.09
C LYS A 94 -22.82 16.39 6.55
N GLU A 95 -24.06 16.24 7.02
CA GLU A 95 -24.51 16.61 8.37
C GLU A 95 -24.22 15.53 9.43
N LYS A 96 -23.58 14.42 9.04
CA LYS A 96 -22.96 13.41 9.92
C LYS A 96 -21.41 13.47 9.88
N MET A 97 -20.82 14.56 9.39
CA MET A 97 -19.38 14.81 9.55
C MET A 97 -19.07 15.42 10.92
N ASP A 98 -19.41 14.71 12.00
CA ASP A 98 -18.38 14.58 13.03
C ASP A 98 -17.25 13.80 12.35
N GLU A 99 -15.98 14.20 12.49
CA GLU A 99 -14.81 13.53 11.90
C GLU A 99 -14.84 12.02 12.21
N HIS A 100 -15.51 11.23 11.37
CA HIS A 100 -15.47 9.78 11.44
C HIS A 100 -14.45 9.38 10.40
N THR A 101 -13.24 9.11 10.88
CA THR A 101 -12.18 8.47 10.11
C THR A 101 -12.77 7.36 9.23
N MET A 102 -12.57 7.46 7.91
CA MET A 102 -13.08 6.51 6.92
C MET A 102 -12.73 5.06 7.28
N GLN A 103 -13.67 4.13 7.13
CA GLN A 103 -13.42 2.69 7.28
C GLN A 103 -13.25 2.03 5.91
N PHE A 104 -12.19 1.24 5.76
CA PHE A 104 -11.92 0.40 4.60
C PHE A 104 -12.02 -1.07 5.03
N SER A 105 -13.13 -1.70 4.67
CA SER A 105 -13.33 -3.13 4.87
C SER A 105 -12.92 -3.92 3.64
N TYR A 106 -12.37 -5.12 3.84
CA TYR A 106 -12.12 -6.08 2.78
C TYR A 106 -12.32 -7.52 3.27
N SER A 107 -12.49 -8.43 2.34
CA SER A 107 -12.60 -9.87 2.54
C SER A 107 -11.54 -10.60 1.71
N GLU A 108 -11.52 -11.92 1.81
CA GLU A 108 -10.61 -12.72 1.00
C GLU A 108 -10.97 -12.74 -0.49
N ASP A 109 -12.19 -12.34 -0.86
CA ASP A 109 -12.62 -12.21 -2.27
C ASP A 109 -11.97 -11.00 -2.97
N ASP A 110 -11.44 -10.05 -2.19
CA ASP A 110 -10.72 -8.88 -2.69
C ASP A 110 -9.26 -9.19 -3.03
N PHE A 111 -8.76 -10.39 -2.72
CA PHE A 111 -7.36 -10.76 -2.95
C PHE A 111 -7.04 -10.95 -4.44
N ASN A 112 -6.06 -10.19 -4.91
CA ASN A 112 -5.58 -10.20 -6.29
C ASN A 112 -4.30 -11.04 -6.39
N PHE A 113 -4.36 -12.23 -6.98
CA PHE A 113 -3.14 -13.01 -7.30
C PHE A 113 -2.69 -12.86 -8.76
N CYS A 114 -3.54 -12.23 -9.58
CA CYS A 114 -3.30 -12.04 -11.00
C CYS A 114 -2.95 -10.59 -11.34
N SER A 115 -2.05 -10.39 -12.30
CA SER A 115 -1.74 -9.07 -12.83
C SER A 115 -2.82 -8.62 -13.80
N LYS A 116 -3.79 -7.83 -13.34
CA LYS A 116 -4.72 -7.11 -14.24
C LYS A 116 -4.10 -5.78 -14.61
N THR A 117 -3.58 -5.67 -15.83
CA THR A 117 -3.07 -4.40 -16.34
C THR A 117 -4.22 -3.40 -16.48
N GLY A 118 -4.08 -2.22 -15.87
CA GLY A 118 -4.92 -1.05 -16.18
C GLY A 118 -6.13 -0.75 -15.28
N SER A 119 -6.46 -1.57 -14.27
CA SER A 119 -7.50 -1.21 -13.28
C SER A 119 -6.95 -1.21 -11.85
N ASN A 120 -6.92 -0.03 -11.22
CA ASN A 120 -6.63 0.11 -9.80
C ASN A 120 -7.74 -0.53 -8.97
N SER A 121 -7.38 -1.30 -7.94
CA SER A 121 -8.32 -1.80 -6.94
C SER A 121 -9.01 -0.63 -6.22
N MET A 122 -10.13 -0.90 -5.54
CA MET A 122 -10.76 0.10 -4.69
C MET A 122 -9.78 0.64 -3.63
N PHE A 123 -8.96 -0.24 -3.05
CA PHE A 123 -7.90 0.13 -2.12
C PHE A 123 -6.93 1.14 -2.74
N ASP A 124 -6.41 0.85 -3.93
CA ASP A 124 -5.44 1.72 -4.62
C ASP A 124 -6.07 3.07 -4.99
N GLN A 125 -7.31 3.08 -5.45
CA GLN A 125 -8.01 4.32 -5.81
C GLN A 125 -8.18 5.23 -4.59
N ILE A 126 -8.67 4.68 -3.47
CA ILE A 126 -8.87 5.44 -2.24
C ILE A 126 -7.53 5.94 -1.68
N LEU A 127 -6.54 5.05 -1.54
CA LEU A 127 -5.22 5.42 -1.00
C LEU A 127 -4.58 6.54 -1.83
N LYS A 128 -4.54 6.40 -3.16
CA LYS A 128 -3.94 7.40 -4.05
C LYS A 128 -4.69 8.74 -4.00
N THR A 129 -6.02 8.70 -3.95
CA THR A 129 -6.87 9.91 -3.92
C THR A 129 -6.70 10.63 -2.58
N GLU A 130 -6.84 9.93 -1.47
CA GLU A 130 -6.72 10.52 -0.15
C GLU A 130 -5.31 11.00 0.17
N TRP A 131 -4.27 10.31 -0.30
CA TRP A 131 -2.90 10.78 -0.16
C TRP A 131 -2.68 12.10 -0.93
N LYS A 132 -3.22 12.23 -2.15
CA LYS A 132 -3.18 13.49 -2.93
C LYS A 132 -3.98 14.60 -2.24
N ASN A 133 -5.18 14.30 -1.74
CA ASN A 133 -6.02 15.24 -1.01
C ASN A 133 -5.28 15.78 0.22
N LYS A 134 -4.63 14.91 1.00
CA LYS A 134 -3.83 15.31 2.17
C LYS A 134 -2.61 16.15 1.77
N MET A 135 -2.01 15.90 0.60
CA MET A 135 -0.90 16.68 0.07
C MET A 135 -1.36 18.10 -0.29
N ALA A 136 -2.48 18.21 -1.02
CA ALA A 136 -3.10 19.48 -1.37
C ALA A 136 -3.55 20.29 -0.14
N ASN A 137 -3.92 19.60 0.95
CA ASN A 137 -4.32 20.22 2.22
C ASN A 137 -3.16 20.44 3.21
N ALA A 138 -1.90 20.43 2.75
CA ALA A 138 -0.71 20.70 3.55
C ALA A 138 -0.62 19.88 4.87
N CYS A 139 -0.98 18.59 4.80
CA CYS A 139 -0.87 17.67 5.95
C CYS A 139 0.54 17.08 6.12
N PHE A 140 1.43 17.30 5.16
CA PHE A 140 2.82 16.86 5.17
C PHE A 140 3.75 17.98 5.65
N ARG A 141 4.99 17.62 6.02
CA ARG A 141 6.01 18.61 6.41
C ARG A 141 6.55 19.39 5.21
N TYR A 142 6.69 18.70 4.09
CA TYR A 142 7.08 19.26 2.80
C TYR A 142 6.23 18.66 1.68
N GLU A 143 6.13 19.41 0.60
CA GLU A 143 5.69 18.90 -0.69
C GLU A 143 6.77 18.00 -1.31
N LEU A 144 6.37 16.80 -1.70
CA LEU A 144 7.27 15.83 -2.32
C LEU A 144 7.77 16.31 -3.70
N GLY A 145 6.91 16.94 -4.50
CA GLY A 145 7.20 17.37 -5.86
C GLY A 145 7.64 16.21 -6.77
N ASP A 146 8.21 16.56 -7.92
CA ASP A 146 8.87 15.58 -8.80
C ASP A 146 10.27 15.25 -8.24
N LEU A 147 10.49 13.98 -7.88
CA LEU A 147 11.77 13.51 -7.37
C LEU A 147 12.75 13.32 -8.52
N ARG A 148 13.92 13.98 -8.45
CA ARG A 148 15.04 13.70 -9.35
C ARG A 148 15.49 12.26 -9.15
N THR A 149 15.24 11.44 -10.18
CA THR A 149 15.43 10.00 -10.13
C THR A 149 16.35 9.56 -11.27
N LYS A 150 17.33 8.71 -10.97
CA LYS A 150 18.14 8.01 -11.98
C LYS A 150 18.23 6.52 -11.66
N ILE A 151 18.22 5.70 -12.71
CA ILE A 151 18.57 4.28 -12.60
C ILE A 151 20.07 4.19 -12.89
N LEU A 152 20.83 3.63 -11.97
CA LEU A 152 22.26 3.45 -12.20
C LEU A 152 22.49 2.33 -13.24
N PRO A 153 23.44 2.52 -14.17
CA PRO A 153 23.84 1.45 -15.06
C PRO A 153 24.53 0.33 -14.25
N GLY A 154 24.26 -0.93 -14.62
CA GLY A 154 24.87 -2.09 -13.97
C GLY A 154 23.94 -3.29 -13.91
N ASN A 155 24.21 -4.20 -12.98
CA ASN A 155 23.49 -5.47 -12.85
C ASN A 155 22.18 -5.34 -12.07
N PHE A 156 22.07 -4.34 -11.21
CA PHE A 156 21.03 -4.28 -10.17
C PHE A 156 19.98 -3.20 -10.42
N ASN A 157 20.21 -2.32 -11.40
CA ASN A 157 19.29 -1.22 -11.76
C ASN A 157 18.84 -0.43 -10.53
N PHE A 158 19.78 -0.06 -9.65
CA PHE A 158 19.47 0.71 -8.44
C PHE A 158 18.74 2.01 -8.81
N ILE A 159 17.62 2.26 -8.12
CA ILE A 159 16.80 3.45 -8.32
C ILE A 159 17.23 4.49 -7.31
N VAL A 160 17.97 5.50 -7.76
CA VAL A 160 18.52 6.54 -6.91
C VAL A 160 17.63 7.77 -7.00
N GLN A 161 17.12 8.25 -5.86
CA GLN A 161 16.23 9.42 -5.78
C GLN A 161 16.81 10.47 -4.85
N LEU A 162 16.95 11.71 -5.34
CA LEU A 162 17.34 12.83 -4.49
C LEU A 162 16.12 13.35 -3.71
N ASN A 163 16.23 13.40 -2.39
CA ASN A 163 15.20 13.97 -1.52
C ASN A 163 15.81 14.75 -0.35
N VAL A 164 16.34 15.95 -0.66
CA VAL A 164 17.00 16.83 0.32
C VAL A 164 16.05 17.26 1.44
N LYS A 165 14.79 17.61 1.11
CA LYS A 165 13.79 18.04 2.11
C LYS A 165 13.53 16.96 3.15
N ARG A 166 13.45 15.69 2.72
CA ARG A 166 13.33 14.56 3.66
C ARG A 166 14.48 14.50 4.64
N ALA A 167 15.72 14.70 4.18
CA ALA A 167 16.90 14.62 5.03
C ALA A 167 16.88 15.67 6.15
N ILE A 168 16.33 16.85 5.86
CA ILE A 168 16.31 18.02 6.76
C ILE A 168 15.06 18.02 7.66
N GLU A 169 13.88 17.73 7.10
CA GLU A 169 12.60 17.95 7.78
C GLU A 169 12.06 16.73 8.52
N ARG A 170 12.70 15.56 8.35
CA ARG A 170 12.30 14.35 9.06
C ARG A 170 12.53 14.51 10.57
N ARG A 171 11.66 13.87 11.36
CA ARG A 171 11.80 13.82 12.82
C ARG A 171 13.15 13.19 13.19
N LYS A 172 13.73 13.68 14.29
CA LYS A 172 14.84 13.00 14.97
C LYS A 172 14.42 11.59 15.42
N PRO A 173 15.12 10.53 15.03
CA PRO A 173 14.83 9.17 15.50
C PRO A 173 14.83 9.10 17.03
N GLN A 174 14.05 8.17 17.59
CA GLN A 174 14.15 7.84 19.01
C GLN A 174 15.52 7.25 19.34
N LEU A 175 15.96 7.40 20.59
CA LEU A 175 17.15 6.69 21.07
C LEU A 175 16.83 5.20 21.15
N ILE A 176 17.58 4.41 20.40
CA ILE A 176 17.43 2.95 20.32
C ILE A 176 18.70 2.32 20.85
N SER A 177 18.56 1.43 21.84
CA SER A 177 19.68 0.75 22.50
C SER A 177 19.63 -0.77 22.36
N ASP A 178 18.49 -1.33 21.96
CA ASP A 178 18.27 -2.77 21.79
C ASP A 178 17.29 -2.97 20.61
N ILE A 179 17.27 -4.17 20.04
CA ILE A 179 16.28 -4.59 19.04
C ILE A 179 14.88 -4.76 19.65
N VAL A 180 14.81 -5.11 20.94
CA VAL A 180 13.55 -5.16 21.69
C VAL A 180 13.59 -4.14 22.81
N MET A 181 12.72 -3.13 22.71
CA MET A 181 12.55 -2.13 23.76
C MET A 181 11.08 -2.06 24.15
N PRO A 182 10.78 -1.84 25.45
CA PRO A 182 9.40 -1.65 25.88
C PRO A 182 8.79 -0.44 25.18
N PHE A 183 7.50 -0.56 24.87
CA PHE A 183 6.73 0.59 24.39
C PHE A 183 6.74 1.70 25.46
N ASP A 184 6.83 2.94 25.01
CA ASP A 184 6.94 4.11 25.87
C ASP A 184 5.86 5.12 25.46
N ASN A 185 4.82 5.21 26.29
CA ASN A 185 3.67 6.07 26.04
C ASN A 185 4.00 7.56 26.16
N GLU A 186 5.12 7.94 26.79
CA GLU A 186 5.54 9.34 26.89
C GLU A 186 6.22 9.82 25.61
N LYS A 187 6.94 8.92 24.93
CA LYS A 187 7.53 9.21 23.62
C LYS A 187 6.47 9.36 22.53
N PHE A 188 6.91 9.80 21.35
CA PHE A 188 6.01 9.82 20.19
C PHE A 188 5.64 8.38 19.79
N HIS A 189 4.36 8.16 19.54
CA HIS A 189 3.83 6.95 18.91
C HIS A 189 2.63 7.33 18.02
N PHE A 190 2.24 6.44 17.10
CA PHE A 190 1.16 6.71 16.14
C PHE A 190 -0.23 6.90 16.74
N GLY A 191 -0.45 6.57 18.01
CA GLY A 191 -1.69 6.92 18.73
C GLY A 191 -1.81 8.42 19.04
N LYS A 192 -0.73 9.21 18.87
CA LYS A 192 -0.70 10.67 19.10
C LYS A 192 -0.81 11.50 17.80
N VAL A 193 -1.05 10.86 16.65
CA VAL A 193 -1.19 11.59 15.38
C VAL A 193 -2.52 12.33 15.32
N LYS A 194 -2.58 13.39 14.50
CA LYS A 194 -3.84 14.09 14.27
C LYS A 194 -4.74 13.26 13.37
N GLU A 195 -6.04 13.35 13.55
CA GLU A 195 -7.01 12.62 12.72
C GLU A 195 -6.84 12.94 11.22
N LYS A 196 -6.53 14.19 10.87
CA LYS A 196 -6.23 14.59 9.49
C LYS A 196 -5.05 13.83 8.84
N GLU A 197 -4.17 13.19 9.62
CA GLU A 197 -3.09 12.35 9.08
C GLU A 197 -3.58 10.94 8.71
N ILE A 198 -4.69 10.48 9.29
CA ILE A 198 -5.26 9.15 9.04
C ILE A 198 -5.97 9.14 7.70
N ILE A 199 -5.65 8.14 6.86
CA ILE A 199 -6.29 7.92 5.56
C ILE A 199 -7.58 7.11 5.78
N PHE A 200 -7.47 5.93 6.38
CA PHE A 200 -8.62 5.13 6.80
C PHE A 200 -8.24 4.08 7.85
N ILE A 201 -9.25 3.60 8.58
CA ILE A 201 -9.20 2.42 9.45
C ILE A 201 -9.39 1.18 8.58
N ILE A 202 -8.55 0.16 8.75
CA ILE A 202 -8.57 -1.08 7.98
C ILE A 202 -9.30 -2.17 8.76
N GLN A 203 -10.24 -2.87 8.10
CA GLN A 203 -11.05 -3.93 8.70
C GLN A 203 -11.07 -5.20 7.82
N PRO A 204 -10.22 -6.20 8.11
CA PRO A 204 -10.31 -7.52 7.49
C PRO A 204 -11.53 -8.28 8.01
N GLN A 205 -12.60 -8.37 7.23
CA GLN A 205 -13.89 -8.93 7.67
C GLN A 205 -13.77 -10.40 8.10
N HIS A 206 -12.99 -11.19 7.37
CA HIS A 206 -12.76 -12.62 7.60
C HIS A 206 -12.03 -12.94 8.91
N TRP A 207 -11.41 -11.94 9.56
CA TRP A 207 -10.80 -12.14 10.88
C TRP A 207 -11.83 -12.23 12.01
N PHE A 208 -13.08 -11.82 11.73
CA PHE A 208 -14.15 -11.66 12.72
C PHE A 208 -15.39 -12.51 12.45
N GLU A 209 -15.43 -13.31 11.38
CA GLU A 209 -16.60 -14.10 10.98
C GLU A 209 -17.10 -15.06 12.07
N SER A 210 -16.22 -15.51 12.97
CA SER A 210 -16.53 -16.37 14.10
C SER A 210 -16.63 -15.65 15.45
N LYS A 211 -16.43 -14.33 15.48
CA LYS A 211 -16.43 -13.55 16.72
C LYS A 211 -17.71 -12.71 16.88
N PRO A 212 -18.17 -12.48 18.12
CA PRO A 212 -19.29 -11.58 18.40
C PRO A 212 -19.07 -10.16 17.81
N GLU A 213 -20.12 -9.48 17.35
CA GLU A 213 -20.02 -8.14 16.72
C GLU A 213 -19.26 -7.11 17.56
N ASN A 214 -19.39 -7.18 18.88
CA ASN A 214 -18.69 -6.33 19.85
C ASN A 214 -17.17 -6.54 19.92
N THR A 215 -16.61 -7.55 19.26
CA THR A 215 -15.15 -7.75 19.16
C THR A 215 -14.52 -7.03 17.96
N LYS A 216 -15.32 -6.50 17.03
CA LYS A 216 -14.81 -5.73 15.88
C LYS A 216 -14.25 -4.36 16.29
N GLU A 217 -14.77 -3.80 17.39
CA GLU A 217 -14.28 -2.54 17.96
C GLU A 217 -12.88 -2.66 18.57
N ASP A 218 -12.43 -3.89 18.91
CA ASP A 218 -11.12 -4.13 19.52
C ASP A 218 -9.95 -4.11 18.52
N PHE A 219 -10.17 -4.01 17.21
CA PHE A 219 -9.11 -4.12 16.21
C PHE A 219 -9.04 -2.89 15.30
N LYS A 220 -8.42 -1.83 15.82
CA LYS A 220 -8.19 -0.60 15.06
C LYS A 220 -6.84 -0.64 14.33
N HIS A 221 -6.82 -1.25 13.15
CA HIS A 221 -5.69 -1.09 12.22
C HIS A 221 -5.85 0.23 11.47
N ILE A 222 -4.80 1.04 11.36
CA ILE A 222 -4.88 2.32 10.65
C ILE A 222 -3.85 2.41 9.53
N LEU A 223 -4.24 3.05 8.44
CA LEU A 223 -3.32 3.55 7.42
C LEU A 223 -3.31 5.07 7.52
N LEU A 224 -2.14 5.67 7.72
CA LEU A 224 -1.96 7.11 7.85
C LEU A 224 -0.83 7.60 6.94
N ILE A 225 -0.82 8.88 6.56
CA ILE A 225 0.26 9.40 5.71
C ILE A 225 1.60 9.36 6.45
N ASN A 226 2.69 9.10 5.74
CA ASN A 226 3.99 9.48 6.28
C ASN A 226 4.18 10.98 6.06
N VAL A 227 4.04 11.78 7.11
CA VAL A 227 4.18 13.25 7.06
C VAL A 227 5.56 13.72 6.55
N SER A 228 6.56 12.84 6.52
CA SER A 228 7.75 12.99 5.70
C SER A 228 7.70 11.90 4.63
N PRO A 229 7.19 12.16 3.41
CA PRO A 229 7.00 11.14 2.39
C PRO A 229 8.29 10.84 1.63
N LEU A 230 8.47 9.61 1.19
CA LEU A 230 9.67 9.18 0.45
C LEU A 230 9.39 9.22 -1.04
N GLU A 231 8.21 8.73 -1.38
CA GLU A 231 7.69 8.51 -2.72
C GLU A 231 6.16 8.72 -2.64
N PHE A 232 5.51 8.81 -3.79
CA PHE A 232 4.07 8.86 -3.94
C PHE A 232 3.36 7.75 -3.15
N GLY A 233 2.30 8.14 -2.44
CA GLY A 233 1.52 7.25 -1.61
C GLY A 233 2.22 6.78 -0.33
N HIS A 234 3.41 7.31 0.01
CA HIS A 234 4.11 6.89 1.23
C HIS A 234 3.25 7.12 2.48
N SER A 235 2.81 6.00 3.04
CA SER A 235 1.90 5.86 4.17
C SER A 235 2.47 4.87 5.19
N LEU A 236 1.94 4.87 6.40
CA LEU A 236 2.31 3.97 7.48
C LEU A 236 1.11 3.11 7.84
N LEU A 237 1.28 1.80 7.74
CA LEU A 237 0.34 0.80 8.22
C LEU A 237 0.67 0.50 9.68
N VAL A 238 -0.25 0.82 10.59
CA VAL A 238 -0.09 0.61 12.03
C VAL A 238 -1.11 -0.43 12.48
N PRO A 239 -0.68 -1.68 12.70
CA PRO A 239 -1.57 -2.72 13.17
C PRO A 239 -2.01 -2.45 14.61
N HIS A 240 -3.32 -2.51 14.87
CA HIS A 240 -3.90 -2.44 16.21
C HIS A 240 -3.32 -1.28 17.03
N VAL A 241 -3.55 -0.04 16.57
CA VAL A 241 -2.91 1.18 17.09
C VAL A 241 -3.09 1.36 18.60
N ASP A 242 -4.23 0.93 19.14
CA ASP A 242 -4.57 1.07 20.56
C ASP A 242 -3.86 0.04 21.46
N LYS A 243 -3.33 -1.06 20.89
CA LYS A 243 -2.53 -2.05 21.62
C LYS A 243 -1.13 -1.51 21.98
N CYS A 244 -0.70 -0.42 21.35
CA CYS A 244 0.59 0.22 21.64
C CYS A 244 1.75 -0.80 21.60
N SER A 245 1.76 -1.66 20.58
CA SER A 245 2.77 -2.71 20.47
C SER A 245 4.15 -2.11 20.15
N PRO A 246 5.24 -2.55 20.79
CA PRO A 246 6.58 -2.13 20.42
C PRO A 246 6.89 -2.53 18.96
N GLN A 247 7.94 -1.94 18.36
CA GLN A 247 8.38 -2.21 16.99
C GLN A 247 9.07 -3.59 16.88
N VAL A 248 8.32 -4.63 17.21
CA VAL A 248 8.66 -6.05 17.11
C VAL A 248 7.57 -6.70 16.29
N LEU A 249 7.96 -7.36 15.20
CA LEU A 249 7.00 -7.94 14.28
C LEU A 249 6.29 -9.13 14.92
N ASN A 250 4.99 -9.29 14.65
CA ASN A 250 4.20 -10.42 15.10
C ASN A 250 3.34 -10.97 13.95
N PHE A 251 2.74 -12.14 14.16
CA PHE A 251 1.95 -12.84 13.15
C PHE A 251 0.82 -11.98 12.57
N GLU A 252 0.02 -11.34 13.41
CA GLU A 252 -1.12 -10.51 12.98
C GLU A 252 -0.65 -9.33 12.10
N ALA A 253 0.44 -8.68 12.50
CA ALA A 253 1.01 -7.55 11.78
C ALA A 253 1.55 -7.95 10.40
N LEU A 254 2.27 -9.07 10.31
CA LEU A 254 2.79 -9.57 9.05
C LEU A 254 1.66 -10.07 8.14
N ARG A 255 0.66 -10.76 8.70
CA ARG A 255 -0.55 -11.17 7.96
C ARG A 255 -1.26 -9.96 7.37
N LEU A 256 -1.47 -8.90 8.16
CA LEU A 256 -2.09 -7.67 7.68
C LEU A 256 -1.28 -7.05 6.52
N ALA A 257 0.05 -6.96 6.65
CA ALA A 257 0.89 -6.43 5.58
C ALA A 257 0.81 -7.27 4.28
N VAL A 258 0.77 -8.61 4.42
CA VAL A 258 0.55 -9.53 3.29
C VAL A 258 -0.81 -9.29 2.65
N GLU A 259 -1.88 -9.23 3.43
CA GLU A 259 -3.23 -8.99 2.91
C GLU A 259 -3.38 -7.62 2.24
N ILE A 260 -2.73 -6.57 2.76
CA ILE A 260 -2.65 -5.25 2.11
C ILE A 260 -2.01 -5.33 0.71
N MET A 261 -0.94 -6.12 0.59
CA MET A 261 -0.33 -6.39 -0.72
C MET A 261 -1.24 -7.20 -1.64
N LEU A 262 -2.18 -7.98 -1.09
CA LEU A 262 -3.14 -8.79 -1.83
C LEU A 262 -4.35 -8.00 -2.33
N ILE A 263 -4.87 -7.06 -1.55
CA ILE A 263 -6.02 -6.23 -1.97
C ILE A 263 -5.63 -5.12 -2.96
N SER A 264 -4.35 -4.79 -3.07
CA SER A 264 -3.83 -3.94 -4.13
C SER A 264 -3.73 -4.72 -5.44
N SER A 265 -4.17 -4.11 -6.55
CA SER A 265 -3.94 -4.61 -7.91
C SER A 265 -2.75 -3.91 -8.58
N ASP A 266 -2.15 -2.91 -7.93
CA ASP A 266 -1.00 -2.19 -8.45
C ASP A 266 0.32 -2.89 -8.07
N ASN A 267 0.97 -3.46 -9.08
CA ASN A 267 2.26 -4.14 -8.95
C ASN A 267 3.41 -3.22 -8.52
N PHE A 268 3.20 -1.91 -8.33
CA PHE A 268 4.20 -0.97 -7.81
C PHE A 268 4.04 -0.65 -6.32
N LEU A 269 3.00 -1.17 -5.65
CA LEU A 269 2.90 -1.06 -4.19
C LEU A 269 4.00 -1.89 -3.53
N ARG A 270 4.72 -1.31 -2.57
CA ARG A 270 5.76 -1.95 -1.77
C ARG A 270 5.48 -1.72 -0.31
N LEU A 271 5.67 -2.76 0.51
CA LEU A 271 5.64 -2.65 1.96
C LEU A 271 7.01 -2.97 2.57
N GLY A 272 7.40 -2.23 3.60
CA GLY A 272 8.68 -2.38 4.26
C GLY A 272 8.60 -2.24 5.78
N PHE A 273 9.26 -3.13 6.51
CA PHE A 273 9.42 -3.10 7.96
C PHE A 273 10.89 -2.92 8.31
N ASN A 274 11.13 -2.11 9.32
CA ASN A 274 12.44 -1.94 9.96
C ASN A 274 12.28 -2.37 11.43
N SER A 275 13.08 -3.30 11.94
CA SER A 275 13.17 -3.53 13.39
C SER A 275 13.92 -2.37 14.06
N LEU A 276 13.82 -2.27 15.39
CA LEU A 276 14.79 -1.47 16.14
C LEU A 276 16.21 -2.04 15.89
N GLY A 277 17.21 -1.15 15.84
CA GLY A 277 18.57 -1.51 15.41
C GLY A 277 18.73 -1.72 13.89
N ALA A 278 17.64 -1.66 13.11
CA ALA A 278 17.61 -1.77 11.65
C ALA A 278 16.97 -0.53 10.99
N PHE A 279 17.29 0.66 11.53
CA PHE A 279 16.82 1.97 11.07
C PHE A 279 15.32 2.28 11.27
N ALA A 280 14.61 1.52 12.12
CA ALA A 280 13.36 2.02 12.68
C ALA A 280 13.58 3.34 13.43
N SER A 281 12.63 4.26 13.34
CA SER A 281 12.74 5.59 13.98
C SER A 281 11.76 5.82 15.13
N VAL A 282 10.76 4.94 15.25
CA VAL A 282 9.69 5.00 16.25
C VAL A 282 9.49 3.59 16.81
N ASN A 283 9.48 3.46 18.13
CA ASN A 283 9.13 2.22 18.81
C ASN A 283 7.61 2.06 18.95
N HIS A 284 6.91 1.88 17.82
CA HIS A 284 5.51 1.49 17.76
C HIS A 284 5.32 0.73 16.46
N LEU A 285 4.91 -0.54 16.54
CA LEU A 285 4.73 -1.45 15.41
C LEU A 285 4.09 -0.80 14.18
N HIS A 286 4.85 -0.69 13.10
CA HIS A 286 4.40 -0.14 11.82
C HIS A 286 5.18 -0.69 10.63
N PHE A 287 4.52 -0.66 9.48
CA PHE A 287 5.12 -0.82 8.16
C PHE A 287 5.07 0.49 7.38
N HIS A 288 6.03 0.67 6.50
CA HIS A 288 5.99 1.65 5.43
C HIS A 288 5.28 1.04 4.22
N ALA A 289 4.40 1.80 3.57
CA ALA A 289 3.75 1.44 2.31
C ALA A 289 3.95 2.58 1.31
N TYR A 290 4.35 2.32 0.07
CA TYR A 290 4.53 3.35 -0.97
C TYR A 290 4.44 2.76 -2.38
N TYR A 291 4.16 3.60 -3.38
CA TYR A 291 4.12 3.17 -4.79
C TYR A 291 5.39 3.61 -5.51
N LEU A 292 6.25 2.67 -5.89
CA LEU A 292 7.45 2.97 -6.67
C LEU A 292 7.24 2.50 -8.11
N LYS A 293 6.97 3.44 -9.03
CA LYS A 293 6.69 3.14 -10.45
C LYS A 293 7.93 2.78 -11.27
N TYR A 294 8.79 1.94 -10.70
CA TYR A 294 10.01 1.43 -11.30
C TYR A 294 10.09 -0.08 -11.04
N LYS A 295 10.55 -0.84 -12.03
CA LYS A 295 10.83 -2.26 -11.85
C LYS A 295 12.11 -2.42 -11.03
N MET A 296 12.03 -3.17 -9.93
CA MET A 296 13.18 -3.46 -9.06
C MET A 296 13.79 -4.80 -9.42
N TYR A 297 15.12 -4.94 -9.31
CA TYR A 297 15.81 -6.22 -9.54
C TYR A 297 15.22 -7.36 -8.70
N LEU A 298 14.85 -7.07 -7.45
CA LEU A 298 14.25 -8.05 -6.54
C LEU A 298 12.95 -8.65 -7.07
N GLU A 299 12.19 -7.97 -7.94
CA GLU A 299 10.98 -8.55 -8.50
C GLU A 299 11.28 -9.83 -9.28
N SER A 300 12.43 -9.94 -9.91
CA SER A 300 12.85 -11.11 -10.71
C SER A 300 14.14 -11.78 -10.24
N ALA A 301 14.68 -11.37 -9.09
CA ALA A 301 15.96 -11.89 -8.60
C ALA A 301 15.92 -13.43 -8.46
N PRO A 302 16.93 -14.16 -8.99
CA PRO A 302 17.02 -15.59 -8.80
C PRO A 302 17.29 -15.91 -7.32
N VAL A 303 16.70 -17.01 -6.84
CA VAL A 303 16.86 -17.47 -5.46
C VAL A 303 17.22 -18.94 -5.43
N ILE A 304 17.89 -19.37 -4.36
CA ILE A 304 18.31 -20.75 -4.15
C ILE A 304 17.45 -21.33 -3.03
N HIS A 305 16.90 -22.52 -3.22
CA HIS A 305 16.14 -23.20 -2.16
C HIS A 305 17.07 -23.53 -0.99
N LEU A 306 16.71 -23.10 0.22
CA LEU A 306 17.48 -23.42 1.42
C LEU A 306 16.93 -24.69 2.06
N LYS A 307 15.67 -24.63 2.50
CA LYS A 307 14.92 -25.71 3.14
C LYS A 307 13.47 -25.27 3.41
N GLY A 308 12.52 -26.22 3.40
CA GLY A 308 11.12 -25.91 3.66
C GLY A 308 10.57 -24.84 2.70
N ARG A 309 9.92 -23.81 3.24
CA ARG A 309 9.44 -22.64 2.48
C ARG A 309 10.48 -21.51 2.35
N CYS A 310 11.68 -21.69 2.92
CA CYS A 310 12.73 -20.68 2.93
C CYS A 310 13.67 -20.85 1.73
N TYR A 311 13.89 -19.75 1.03
CA TYR A 311 14.89 -19.59 -0.03
C TYR A 311 15.92 -18.53 0.40
N ILE A 312 17.05 -18.46 -0.30
CA ILE A 312 18.08 -17.44 -0.10
C ILE A 312 18.31 -16.62 -1.36
N LEU A 313 18.53 -15.33 -1.16
CA LEU A 313 19.00 -14.37 -2.16
C LEU A 313 20.51 -14.20 -1.98
N THR A 314 21.30 -14.68 -2.94
CA THR A 314 22.76 -14.49 -2.97
C THR A 314 23.25 -13.78 -4.22
N SER A 315 22.35 -13.51 -5.17
CA SER A 315 22.67 -12.83 -6.43
C SER A 315 22.62 -11.31 -6.34
N PHE A 316 22.28 -10.76 -5.17
CA PHE A 316 22.10 -9.34 -4.93
C PHE A 316 22.97 -8.92 -3.73
N PRO A 317 23.46 -7.67 -3.67
CA PRO A 317 24.44 -7.27 -2.64
C PRO A 317 23.96 -7.43 -1.19
N SER A 318 22.67 -7.19 -0.92
CA SER A 318 22.04 -7.51 0.37
C SER A 318 21.55 -8.96 0.37
N GLU A 319 22.41 -9.86 0.84
CA GLU A 319 22.04 -11.26 0.99
C GLU A 319 21.00 -11.45 2.09
N GLY A 320 20.04 -12.33 1.85
CA GLY A 320 18.92 -12.54 2.76
C GLY A 320 18.09 -13.78 2.46
N PHE A 321 16.99 -13.91 3.19
CA PHE A 321 16.03 -15.00 3.07
C PHE A 321 14.79 -14.52 2.32
N VAL A 322 14.18 -15.42 1.56
CA VAL A 322 13.03 -15.08 0.70
C VAL A 322 11.97 -16.16 0.78
N PHE A 323 10.72 -15.72 0.84
CA PHE A 323 9.52 -16.56 0.85
C PHE A 323 8.60 -16.14 -0.30
N GLU A 324 7.84 -17.09 -0.81
CA GLU A 324 6.91 -16.89 -1.91
C GLU A 324 5.49 -17.25 -1.47
N LEU A 325 4.54 -16.41 -1.85
CA LEU A 325 3.11 -16.67 -1.70
C LEU A 325 2.45 -16.66 -3.09
N LEU A 326 1.90 -17.81 -3.48
CA LEU A 326 1.30 -18.04 -4.79
C LEU A 326 -0.22 -17.99 -4.79
N LYS A 327 -0.84 -18.38 -3.68
CA LYS A 327 -2.29 -18.58 -3.58
C LYS A 327 -2.78 -18.29 -2.17
N LYS A 328 -4.08 -18.02 -2.06
CA LYS A 328 -4.77 -17.61 -0.83
C LYS A 328 -4.62 -18.63 0.30
N GLU A 329 -4.68 -19.93 -0.01
CA GLU A 329 -4.68 -21.00 0.99
C GLU A 329 -3.35 -21.07 1.74
N ASP A 330 -2.27 -20.57 1.15
CA ASP A 330 -0.93 -20.62 1.73
C ASP A 330 -0.60 -19.39 2.60
N ILE A 331 -1.51 -18.39 2.74
CA ILE A 331 -1.23 -17.15 3.48
C ILE A 331 -0.76 -17.43 4.91
N VAL A 332 -1.53 -18.22 5.67
CA VAL A 332 -1.22 -18.53 7.07
C VAL A 332 0.11 -19.27 7.18
N ASP A 333 0.35 -20.21 6.28
CA ASP A 333 1.53 -21.06 6.25
C ASP A 333 2.81 -20.29 5.89
N VAL A 334 2.73 -19.37 4.92
CA VAL A 334 3.85 -18.50 4.54
C VAL A 334 4.13 -17.51 5.67
N VAL A 335 3.11 -16.85 6.23
CA VAL A 335 3.28 -15.92 7.36
C VAL A 335 3.90 -16.64 8.56
N SER A 336 3.42 -17.84 8.89
CA SER A 336 3.99 -18.66 9.97
C SER A 336 5.45 -19.02 9.71
N SER A 337 5.79 -19.38 8.47
CA SER A 337 7.16 -19.71 8.09
C SER A 337 8.09 -18.51 8.19
N VAL A 338 7.63 -17.32 7.80
CA VAL A 338 8.40 -16.07 8.00
C VAL A 338 8.56 -15.77 9.49
N MET A 339 7.51 -15.93 10.29
CA MET A 339 7.56 -15.69 11.73
C MET A 339 8.56 -16.61 12.45
N VAL A 340 8.71 -17.87 12.04
CA VAL A 340 9.76 -18.75 12.58
C VAL A 340 11.16 -18.13 12.46
N LEU A 341 11.47 -17.53 11.30
CA LEU A 341 12.74 -16.82 11.12
C LEU A 341 12.79 -15.54 11.96
N ILE A 342 11.71 -14.76 12.00
CA ILE A 342 11.66 -13.51 12.77
C ILE A 342 11.84 -13.77 14.26
N ASP A 343 11.18 -14.78 14.82
CA ASP A 343 11.28 -15.16 16.23
C ASP A 343 12.72 -15.56 16.57
N PHE A 344 13.37 -16.37 15.71
CA PHE A 344 14.80 -16.68 15.83
C PHE A 344 15.68 -15.42 15.82
N LEU A 345 15.46 -14.50 14.88
CA LEU A 345 16.24 -13.26 14.80
C LEU A 345 16.02 -12.37 16.04
N VAL A 346 14.82 -12.34 16.59
CA VAL A 346 14.52 -11.59 17.82
C VAL A 346 15.20 -12.24 19.03
N GLU A 347 15.15 -13.57 19.16
CA GLU A 347 15.80 -14.32 20.23
C GLU A 347 17.32 -14.15 20.23
N GLU A 348 17.94 -14.23 19.04
CA GLU A 348 19.37 -14.01 18.82
C GLU A 348 19.77 -12.52 18.81
N LYS A 349 18.81 -11.61 19.05
CA LYS A 349 18.98 -10.16 19.06
C LYS A 349 19.58 -9.58 17.77
N ILE A 350 19.20 -10.12 16.63
CA ILE A 350 19.69 -9.75 15.30
C ILE A 350 18.71 -8.76 14.63
N PRO A 351 19.13 -7.51 14.39
CA PRO A 351 18.29 -6.55 13.70
C PRO A 351 17.98 -6.99 12.27
N HIS A 352 16.77 -6.67 11.84
CA HIS A 352 16.25 -7.16 10.58
C HIS A 352 15.29 -6.21 9.88
N ASN A 353 15.18 -6.40 8.57
CA ASN A 353 14.23 -5.71 7.72
C ASN A 353 13.38 -6.75 6.98
N VAL A 354 12.11 -6.40 6.73
CA VAL A 354 11.20 -7.23 5.93
C VAL A 354 10.65 -6.39 4.79
N PHE A 355 10.72 -6.89 3.56
CA PHE A 355 10.22 -6.19 2.38
C PHE A 355 9.28 -7.07 1.56
N LEU A 356 8.16 -6.50 1.15
CA LEU A 356 7.10 -7.17 0.42
C LEU A 356 6.97 -6.52 -0.95
N THR A 357 7.08 -7.34 -2.00
CA THR A 357 6.89 -6.90 -3.38
C THR A 357 6.20 -7.99 -4.19
N ARG A 358 5.40 -7.56 -5.16
CA ARG A 358 4.96 -8.45 -6.24
C ARG A 358 6.11 -8.69 -7.22
N GLY A 359 6.20 -9.88 -7.80
CA GLY A 359 7.31 -10.22 -8.69
C GLY A 359 7.11 -11.52 -9.47
N LYS A 360 8.18 -12.01 -10.07
CA LYS A 360 8.23 -13.30 -10.75
C LYS A 360 8.30 -14.46 -9.75
N ARG A 361 7.75 -15.60 -10.17
CA ARG A 361 7.83 -16.85 -9.42
C ARG A 361 9.27 -17.38 -9.37
N PHE A 362 9.62 -18.05 -8.27
CA PHE A 362 10.97 -18.61 -8.06
C PHE A 362 11.36 -19.68 -9.07
N THR A 363 10.42 -20.54 -9.48
CA THR A 363 10.70 -21.79 -10.19
C THR A 363 10.42 -21.78 -11.71
N THR A 364 9.95 -20.67 -12.28
CA THR A 364 9.58 -20.62 -13.70
C THR A 364 10.56 -19.80 -14.52
N SER A 365 11.14 -20.42 -15.56
CA SER A 365 11.84 -19.74 -16.66
C SER A 365 10.89 -19.05 -17.63
N GLU A 366 9.59 -19.36 -17.56
CA GLU A 366 8.57 -18.80 -18.45
C GLU A 366 8.08 -17.43 -17.95
N GLU A 367 7.94 -16.49 -18.87
CA GLU A 367 7.40 -15.14 -18.63
C GLU A 367 5.86 -15.16 -18.51
N ASN A 368 5.29 -16.12 -17.79
CA ASN A 368 3.86 -16.09 -17.53
C ASN A 368 3.55 -15.08 -16.42
N TRP A 369 3.35 -13.82 -16.81
CA TRP A 369 2.96 -12.71 -15.95
C TRP A 369 1.49 -12.75 -15.49
N GLU A 370 0.73 -13.80 -15.84
CA GLU A 370 -0.66 -13.95 -15.40
C GLU A 370 -0.77 -14.04 -13.87
N ILE A 371 0.22 -14.67 -13.22
CA ILE A 371 0.32 -14.77 -11.76
C ILE A 371 1.50 -13.91 -11.30
N CYS A 372 1.21 -12.97 -10.40
CA CYS A 372 2.21 -12.11 -9.80
C CYS A 372 2.35 -12.48 -8.31
N PRO A 373 3.17 -13.49 -7.97
CA PRO A 373 3.36 -13.89 -6.58
C PRO A 373 3.82 -12.73 -5.71
N LEU A 374 3.47 -12.83 -4.44
CA LEU A 374 4.07 -11.98 -3.42
C LEU A 374 5.39 -12.61 -2.97
N ARG A 375 6.47 -11.83 -3.05
CA ARG A 375 7.79 -12.17 -2.53
C ARG A 375 8.00 -11.42 -1.23
N VAL A 376 8.37 -12.15 -0.18
CA VAL A 376 8.69 -11.60 1.14
C VAL A 376 10.17 -11.80 1.41
N TYR A 377 10.92 -10.71 1.48
CA TYR A 377 12.35 -10.69 1.77
C TYR A 377 12.56 -10.41 3.26
N VAL A 378 13.49 -11.13 3.87
CA VAL A 378 13.94 -10.90 5.24
C VAL A 378 15.47 -10.77 5.23
N TRP A 379 15.97 -9.63 5.64
CA TRP A 379 17.42 -9.40 5.79
C TRP A 379 17.78 -9.35 7.26
N ALA A 380 18.65 -10.27 7.67
CA ALA A 380 19.40 -10.13 8.91
C ALA A 380 20.59 -9.18 8.66
N ARG A 381 20.85 -8.25 9.58
CA ARG A 381 21.87 -7.23 9.38
C ARG A 381 22.58 -6.81 10.65
N GLU A 382 23.76 -6.22 10.49
CA GLU A 382 24.54 -5.66 11.59
C GLU A 382 23.80 -4.53 12.29
N ALA A 383 23.77 -4.54 13.62
CA ALA A 383 23.02 -3.55 14.38
C ALA A 383 23.52 -2.12 14.17
N TYR A 384 22.58 -1.18 14.11
CA TYR A 384 22.86 0.24 14.05
C TYR A 384 22.17 0.98 15.20
N PHE A 385 22.94 1.39 16.21
CA PHE A 385 22.47 2.14 17.39
C PHE A 385 23.03 3.58 17.45
N GLY A 386 23.66 4.06 16.37
CA GLY A 386 24.35 5.35 16.32
C GLY A 386 23.49 6.54 15.89
N THR A 387 23.97 7.75 16.19
CA THR A 387 23.38 9.02 15.74
C THR A 387 24.04 9.47 14.43
N LYS A 388 23.52 9.00 13.29
CA LYS A 388 23.88 9.39 11.92
C LYS A 388 25.32 9.09 11.50
N ASN A 389 25.48 8.32 10.43
CA ASN A 389 26.73 8.29 9.67
C ASN A 389 26.68 9.40 8.63
N ASP A 390 27.84 9.97 8.29
CA ASP A 390 28.08 10.87 7.15
C ASP A 390 27.85 10.18 5.77
N HIS A 391 27.18 9.03 5.76
CA HIS A 391 26.79 8.36 4.53
C HIS A 391 25.68 9.12 3.81
N SER A 392 25.83 9.16 2.49
CA SER A 392 24.89 9.72 1.52
C SER A 392 23.46 9.19 1.66
N PHE A 393 23.31 7.96 2.16
CA PHE A 393 22.04 7.32 2.50
C PHE A 393 22.16 6.48 3.79
N ASN A 394 21.04 5.96 4.30
CA ASN A 394 21.03 5.01 5.40
C ASN A 394 20.55 3.67 4.86
N VAL A 395 21.18 2.55 5.24
CA VAL A 395 20.83 1.22 4.72
C VAL A 395 19.61 0.65 5.46
N ALA A 396 18.43 1.24 5.28
CA ALA A 396 17.17 0.74 5.80
C ALA A 396 16.50 -0.19 4.77
N VAL A 397 15.23 -0.55 5.00
CA VAL A 397 14.50 -1.51 4.15
C VAL A 397 14.41 -1.11 2.68
N CYS A 398 14.23 0.19 2.36
CA CYS A 398 14.15 0.64 0.97
C CYS A 398 15.49 0.44 0.25
N GLU A 399 16.58 0.79 0.93
CA GLU A 399 17.93 0.75 0.38
C GLU A 399 18.40 -0.70 0.21
N LEU A 400 18.10 -1.57 1.18
CA LEU A 400 18.29 -3.01 1.05
C LEU A 400 17.49 -3.61 -0.10
N ALA A 401 16.36 -3.00 -0.47
CA ALA A 401 15.56 -3.43 -1.61
C ALA A 401 16.07 -2.90 -2.96
N GLY A 402 17.00 -1.93 -2.96
CA GLY A 402 17.56 -1.29 -4.16
C GLY A 402 16.89 0.02 -4.57
N HIS A 403 16.03 0.58 -3.71
CA HIS A 403 15.57 1.96 -3.81
C HIS A 403 16.43 2.84 -2.88
N ILE A 404 17.21 3.75 -3.45
CA ILE A 404 18.25 4.53 -2.76
C ILE A 404 17.91 6.03 -2.66
N PRO A 405 17.23 6.45 -1.58
CA PRO A 405 17.04 7.86 -1.25
C PRO A 405 18.35 8.53 -0.83
N ILE A 406 18.79 9.52 -1.61
CA ILE A 406 19.99 10.32 -1.35
C ILE A 406 19.62 11.64 -0.70
N LYS A 407 20.43 12.06 0.27
CA LYS A 407 20.20 13.22 1.13
C LYS A 407 20.73 14.54 0.56
N ASP A 408 21.69 14.49 -0.36
CA ASP A 408 22.40 15.66 -0.89
C ASP A 408 22.78 15.52 -2.37
N GLU A 409 22.97 16.66 -3.02
CA GLU A 409 23.24 16.75 -4.47
C GLU A 409 24.55 16.09 -4.88
N ASN A 410 25.64 16.34 -4.14
CA ASN A 410 26.97 15.83 -4.51
C ASN A 410 26.98 14.30 -4.51
N SER A 411 26.43 13.70 -3.46
CA SER A 411 26.27 12.26 -3.38
C SER A 411 25.38 11.72 -4.49
N TYR A 412 24.29 12.43 -4.82
CA TYR A 412 23.38 12.00 -5.87
C TYR A 412 24.09 11.97 -7.22
N GLU A 413 24.91 12.96 -7.55
CA GLU A 413 25.64 12.99 -8.81
C GLU A 413 26.71 11.90 -8.90
N CYS A 414 27.47 11.68 -7.82
CA CYS A 414 28.67 10.83 -7.86
C CYS A 414 28.45 9.35 -7.50
N ILE A 415 27.34 8.98 -6.87
CA ILE A 415 27.14 7.60 -6.39
C ILE A 415 27.10 6.58 -7.53
N THR A 416 27.80 5.46 -7.33
CA THR A 416 27.91 4.35 -8.28
C THR A 416 27.21 3.07 -7.80
N GLU A 417 27.02 2.10 -8.71
CA GLU A 417 26.46 0.77 -8.34
C GLU A 417 27.39 0.06 -7.36
N GLU A 418 28.71 0.20 -7.51
CA GLU A 418 29.74 -0.37 -6.64
C GLU A 418 29.66 0.20 -5.22
N ASP A 419 29.49 1.52 -5.07
CA ASP A 419 29.37 2.17 -3.77
C ASP A 419 28.15 1.65 -3.00
N ILE A 420 27.00 1.56 -3.67
CA ILE A 420 25.77 1.04 -3.07
C ILE A 420 25.95 -0.42 -2.72
N SER A 421 26.44 -1.23 -3.66
CA SER A 421 26.65 -2.66 -3.47
C SER A 421 27.55 -2.95 -2.27
N LEU A 422 28.63 -2.18 -2.09
CA LEU A 422 29.51 -2.31 -0.93
C LEU A 422 28.79 -1.99 0.38
N CYS A 423 27.99 -0.91 0.42
CA CYS A 423 27.22 -0.55 1.61
C CYS A 423 26.18 -1.63 1.98
N LEU A 424 25.44 -2.14 1.00
CA LEU A 424 24.44 -3.20 1.22
C LEU A 424 25.10 -4.50 1.68
N LYS A 425 26.22 -4.88 1.05
CA LYS A 425 26.98 -6.07 1.42
C LYS A 425 27.51 -5.96 2.85
N ASN A 426 28.13 -4.83 3.21
CA ASN A 426 28.63 -4.61 4.56
C ASN A 426 27.51 -4.67 5.61
N ALA A 427 26.30 -4.24 5.28
CA ALA A 427 25.17 -4.31 6.21
C ALA A 427 24.71 -5.75 6.50
N CYS A 428 24.76 -6.66 5.52
CA CYS A 428 24.09 -7.96 5.61
C CYS A 428 25.03 -9.18 5.62
N HIS A 429 26.15 -9.14 4.87
CA HIS A 429 26.93 -10.32 4.52
C HIS A 429 27.39 -11.13 5.74
N ASN A 430 28.07 -10.50 6.69
CA ASN A 430 28.62 -11.19 7.86
C ASN A 430 27.52 -11.85 8.69
N THR A 431 26.42 -11.12 8.90
CA THR A 431 25.27 -11.63 9.67
C THR A 431 24.62 -12.79 8.94
N PHE A 432 24.30 -12.64 7.65
CA PHE A 432 23.70 -13.68 6.82
C PHE A 432 24.53 -14.97 6.81
N VAL A 433 25.84 -14.87 6.54
CA VAL A 433 26.73 -16.04 6.51
C VAL A 433 26.77 -16.74 7.86
N SER A 434 26.82 -15.99 8.96
CA SER A 434 26.90 -16.55 10.31
C SER A 434 25.68 -17.38 10.70
N ILE A 435 24.47 -16.97 10.30
CA ILE A 435 23.22 -17.62 10.73
C ILE A 435 22.62 -18.58 9.71
N LYS A 436 23.10 -18.59 8.46
CA LYS A 436 22.49 -19.35 7.36
C LYS A 436 22.25 -20.82 7.69
N ASN A 437 23.21 -21.48 8.35
CA ASN A 437 23.09 -22.89 8.69
C ASN A 437 22.10 -23.14 9.83
N ASP A 438 21.99 -22.22 10.78
CA ASP A 438 21.03 -22.34 11.87
C ASP A 438 19.61 -22.07 11.38
N VAL A 439 19.43 -21.06 10.52
CA VAL A 439 18.16 -20.82 9.81
C VAL A 439 17.75 -22.04 9.00
N LYS A 440 18.69 -22.72 8.34
CA LYS A 440 18.38 -23.95 7.60
C LYS A 440 17.75 -25.03 8.50
N LYS A 441 18.27 -25.20 9.72
CA LYS A 441 17.76 -26.18 10.70
C LYS A 441 16.35 -25.84 11.20
N LEU A 442 15.96 -24.56 11.23
CA LEU A 442 14.60 -24.15 11.61
C LEU A 442 13.51 -24.71 10.68
N TYR A 443 13.89 -25.11 9.46
CA TYR A 443 12.97 -25.62 8.44
C TYR A 443 13.22 -27.09 8.10
N GLU A 444 14.06 -27.80 8.86
CA GLU A 444 14.26 -29.25 8.75
C GLU A 444 13.06 -30.05 9.21
#